data_AF-A0A3B8V6M8-F1
#
_entry.id   AF-A0A3B8V6M8-F1
#
_cell.length_a   1.000
_cell.length_b   1.000
_cell.length_c   1.000
_cell.angle_alpha   90.00
_cell.angle_beta   90.00
_cell.angle_gamma   90.00
#
_symmetry.space_group_name_H-M   'P 1'
#
loop_
_entity.id
_entity.type
_entity.pdbx_description
1 polymer ?
#
loop_
_entity_poly.entity_id
_entity_poly.type
_entity_poly.pdbx_seq_one_letter_code
_entity_poly.pdbx_strand_id
1 'polypeptide(L)'
;DYSQIELRLLAHFSDCKALREAYKNGKDIHAITASQVFGVPLDRVTPQMRREAKAVNFGIIYGISAFGLSKDLGISAKAAKSYIDKYFET
;
A
#
# COMPACT_ATOMS: atom_id res chain seq x y z
N ASP A 1 19.49 6.95 -10.42
CA ASP A 1 18.10 6.59 -10.13
C ASP A 1 17.90 6.62 -8.62
N TYR A 2 17.03 7.48 -8.10
CA TYR A 2 16.79 7.55 -6.64
C TYR A 2 15.67 6.59 -6.28
N SER A 3 16.02 5.47 -5.67
CA SER A 3 15.08 4.44 -5.27
C SER A 3 13.95 5.00 -4.39
N GLN A 4 12.74 5.08 -4.97
CA GLN A 4 11.47 5.38 -4.30
C GLN A 4 11.41 6.77 -3.64
N ILE A 5 11.98 7.80 -4.26
CA ILE A 5 12.06 9.16 -3.69
C ILE A 5 10.68 9.77 -3.36
N GLU A 6 9.66 9.52 -4.19
CA GLU A 6 8.29 10.01 -3.97
C GLU A 6 7.69 9.46 -2.67
N LEU A 7 7.88 8.17 -2.40
CA LEU A 7 7.39 7.55 -1.19
C LEU A 7 8.17 7.97 0.07
N ARG A 8 9.47 8.29 -0.07
CA ARG A 8 10.28 8.84 1.03
C ARG A 8 9.83 10.26 1.39
N LEU A 9 9.53 11.09 0.38
CA LEU A 9 8.95 12.41 0.57
C LEU A 9 7.60 12.30 1.27
N LEU A 10 6.74 11.40 0.82
CA LEU A 10 5.49 11.15 1.51
C LEU A 10 5.70 10.68 2.95
N ALA A 11 6.58 9.71 3.21
CA ALA A 11 6.86 9.28 4.58
C ALA A 11 7.29 10.46 5.46
N HIS A 12 8.01 11.43 4.89
CA HIS A 12 8.39 12.66 5.58
C HIS A 12 7.21 13.60 5.85
N PHE A 13 6.31 13.80 4.88
CA PHE A 13 5.17 14.74 4.99
C PHE A 13 3.91 14.17 5.64
N SER A 14 3.70 12.86 5.60
CA SER A 14 2.46 12.20 6.06
C SER A 14 2.39 11.98 7.58
N ASP A 15 3.46 12.28 8.32
CA ASP A 15 3.65 11.96 9.75
C ASP A 15 3.34 10.51 10.16
N CYS A 16 3.16 9.62 9.17
CA CYS A 16 2.87 8.21 9.37
C CYS A 16 4.12 7.51 9.89
N LYS A 17 4.15 7.25 11.20
CA LYS A 17 5.28 6.58 11.88
C LYS A 17 5.58 5.22 11.26
N ALA A 18 4.55 4.45 10.91
CA ALA A 18 4.70 3.13 10.27
C ALA A 18 5.42 3.23 8.92
N LEU A 19 5.06 4.19 8.06
CA LEU A 19 5.74 4.41 6.78
C LEU A 19 7.20 4.82 6.99
N ARG A 20 7.45 5.76 7.92
CA ARG A 20 8.79 6.25 8.24
C ARG A 20 9.70 5.13 8.76
N GLU A 21 9.20 4.30 9.67
CA GLU A 21 9.96 3.17 10.21
C GLU A 21 10.20 2.07 9.17
N ALA A 22 9.22 1.79 8.32
CA ALA A 22 9.39 0.79 7.27
C ALA A 22 10.48 1.21 6.28
N TYR A 23 10.53 2.49 5.89
CA TYR A 23 11.62 3.02 5.05
C TYR A 23 12.97 3.04 5.75
N LYS A 24 13.03 3.44 7.03
CA LYS A 24 14.27 3.45 7.81
C LYS A 24 14.88 2.06 7.95
N ASN A 25 14.05 1.04 8.13
CA ASN A 25 14.48 -0.34 8.36
C ASN A 25 14.60 -1.16 7.05
N GLY A 26 14.47 -0.53 5.88
CA GLY A 26 14.56 -1.23 4.59
C GLY A 26 13.48 -2.29 4.38
N LYS A 27 12.34 -2.18 5.08
CA LYS A 27 11.24 -3.13 4.96
C LYS A 27 10.55 -2.96 3.61
N ASP A 28 10.14 -4.08 3.02
CA ASP A 28 9.32 -4.07 1.81
C ASP A 28 7.89 -3.65 2.17
N ILE A 29 7.61 -2.34 2.07
CA ILE A 29 6.30 -1.78 2.41
C ILE A 29 5.18 -2.40 1.59
N HIS A 30 5.45 -2.81 0.34
CA HIS A 30 4.43 -3.38 -0.53
C HIS A 30 4.09 -4.80 -0.09
N ALA A 31 5.08 -5.57 0.38
CA ALA A 31 4.83 -6.88 0.96
C ALA A 31 4.06 -6.78 2.28
N ILE A 32 4.36 -5.80 3.12
CA ILE A 32 3.63 -5.54 4.37
C ILE A 32 2.18 -5.17 4.07
N THR A 33 1.97 -4.18 3.19
CA THR A 33 0.63 -3.79 2.75
C THR A 33 -0.12 -4.98 2.16
N ALA A 34 0.53 -5.79 1.31
CA ALA A 34 -0.11 -6.99 0.75
C ALA A 34 -0.53 -7.98 1.84
N SER A 35 0.34 -8.27 2.80
CA SER A 35 0.03 -9.15 3.93
C SER A 35 -1.21 -8.68 4.69
N GLN A 36 -1.31 -7.38 4.98
CA GLN A 36 -2.44 -6.77 5.69
C GLN A 36 -3.73 -6.72 4.85
N VAL A 37 -3.61 -6.32 3.59
CA VAL A 37 -4.74 -6.18 2.64
C VAL A 37 -5.38 -7.53 2.33
N PHE A 38 -4.55 -8.54 2.02
CA PHE A 38 -5.00 -9.89 1.65
C PHE A 38 -5.19 -10.80 2.87
N GLY A 39 -4.77 -10.38 4.07
CA GLY A 39 -4.90 -11.18 5.30
C GLY A 39 -4.06 -12.46 5.27
N VAL A 40 -2.90 -12.42 4.60
CA VAL A 40 -1.98 -13.56 4.50
C VAL A 40 -0.69 -13.26 5.25
N PRO A 41 -0.04 -14.25 5.86
CA PRO A 41 1.32 -14.10 6.41
C PRO A 41 2.31 -13.52 5.38
N LEU A 42 3.34 -12.79 5.83
CA LEU A 42 4.30 -12.11 4.95
C LEU A 42 5.03 -13.08 4.00
N ASP A 43 5.32 -14.29 4.48
CA ASP A 43 5.92 -15.40 3.72
C ASP A 43 4.97 -16.03 2.69
N ARG A 44 3.67 -15.73 2.78
CA ARG A 44 2.63 -16.15 1.82
C ARG A 44 2.24 -15.06 0.83
N VAL A 45 2.87 -13.89 0.90
CA VAL A 45 2.65 -12.81 -0.07
C VAL A 45 3.23 -13.22 -1.42
N THR A 46 2.37 -13.26 -2.43
CA THR A 46 2.78 -13.56 -3.80
C THR A 46 3.29 -12.29 -4.51
N PRO A 47 4.10 -12.43 -5.59
CA PRO A 47 4.51 -11.28 -6.41
C PRO A 47 3.34 -10.47 -6.98
N GLN A 48 2.20 -11.13 -7.25
CA GLN A 48 0.99 -10.50 -7.73
C GLN A 48 0.34 -9.65 -6.63
N MET A 49 0.16 -10.21 -5.43
CA MET A 49 -0.36 -9.47 -4.26
C MET A 49 0.50 -8.24 -3.94
N ARG A 50 1.83 -8.38 -4.01
CA ARG A 50 2.76 -7.27 -3.82
C ARG A 50 2.59 -6.18 -4.88
N ARG A 51 2.33 -6.54 -6.14
CA ARG A 51 2.11 -5.59 -7.25
C ARG A 51 0.80 -4.83 -7.05
N GLU A 52 -0.25 -5.51 -6.63
CA GLU A 52 -1.55 -4.91 -6.32
C GLU A 52 -1.43 -3.96 -5.12
N ALA A 53 -0.75 -4.39 -4.05
CA ALA A 53 -0.47 -3.55 -2.89
C ALA A 53 0.40 -2.32 -3.21
N LYS A 54 1.28 -2.41 -4.21
CA LYS A 54 1.99 -1.24 -4.74
C LYS A 54 1.02 -0.22 -5.32
N ALA A 55 0.07 -0.65 -6.15
CA ALA A 55 -0.97 0.23 -6.70
C ALA A 55 -1.86 0.82 -5.59
N VAL A 56 -2.20 0.04 -4.57
CA VAL A 56 -2.92 0.52 -3.38
C VAL A 56 -2.15 1.62 -2.67
N ASN A 57 -0.86 1.40 -2.35
CA ASN A 57 -0.04 2.41 -1.68
C ASN A 57 -0.02 3.71 -2.48
N PHE A 58 0.41 3.69 -3.75
CA PHE A 58 0.47 4.91 -4.55
C PHE A 58 -0.92 5.55 -4.76
N GLY A 59 -1.94 4.73 -4.98
CA GLY A 59 -3.30 5.22 -5.14
C GLY A 59 -3.78 5.98 -3.90
N ILE A 60 -3.70 5.38 -2.72
CA ILE A 60 -4.14 6.02 -1.47
C ILE A 60 -3.36 7.31 -1.19
N ILE A 61 -2.05 7.26 -1.42
CA ILE A 61 -1.12 8.38 -1.26
C ILE A 61 -1.54 9.59 -2.11
N TYR A 62 -2.00 9.35 -3.33
CA TYR A 62 -2.43 10.40 -4.24
C TYR A 62 -3.94 10.66 -4.23
N GLY A 63 -4.66 10.13 -3.23
CA GLY A 63 -6.09 10.39 -3.05
C GLY A 63 -6.98 9.66 -4.06
N ILE A 64 -6.57 8.49 -4.53
CA ILE A 64 -7.41 7.66 -5.40
C ILE A 64 -8.73 7.32 -4.71
N SER A 65 -9.82 7.38 -5.47
CA SER A 65 -11.11 6.90 -4.98
C SER A 65 -11.16 5.37 -4.96
N ALA A 66 -12.02 4.79 -4.13
CA ALA A 66 -12.30 3.35 -4.15
C ALA A 66 -12.73 2.86 -5.54
N PHE A 67 -13.41 3.69 -6.31
CA PHE A 67 -13.78 3.38 -7.70
C PHE A 67 -12.54 3.31 -8.61
N GLY A 68 -11.64 4.31 -8.54
CA GLY A 68 -10.40 4.29 -9.31
C GLY A 68 -9.54 3.08 -8.97
N LEU A 69 -9.36 2.82 -7.68
CA LEU A 69 -8.61 1.66 -7.21
C LEU A 69 -9.23 0.33 -7.65
N SER A 70 -10.56 0.24 -7.69
CA SER A 70 -11.25 -0.96 -8.19
C SER A 70 -10.96 -1.27 -9.66
N LYS A 71 -10.78 -0.22 -10.49
CA LYS A 71 -10.45 -0.36 -11.91
C LYS A 71 -9.01 -0.82 -12.11
N ASP A 72 -8.08 -0.25 -11.35
CA ASP A 72 -6.65 -0.59 -11.43
C ASP A 72 -6.38 -2.03 -10.97
N LEU A 73 -7.11 -2.48 -9.95
CA LEU A 73 -6.96 -3.82 -9.37
C LEU A 73 -7.86 -4.88 -10.00
N GLY A 74 -8.85 -4.50 -10.83
CA GLY A 74 -9.83 -5.43 -11.38
C GLY A 74 -10.73 -6.10 -10.31
N ILE A 75 -10.94 -5.43 -9.17
CA ILE A 75 -11.76 -5.93 -8.05
C ILE A 75 -13.07 -5.14 -7.91
N SER A 76 -13.97 -5.60 -7.05
CA SER A 76 -15.19 -4.83 -6.75
C SER A 76 -14.88 -3.53 -6.01
N ALA A 77 -15.67 -2.48 -6.23
CA ALA A 77 -15.55 -1.22 -5.48
C ALA A 77 -15.65 -1.42 -3.96
N LYS A 78 -16.44 -2.40 -3.51
CA LYS A 78 -16.53 -2.78 -2.09
C LYS A 78 -15.21 -3.34 -1.55
N ALA A 79 -14.54 -4.20 -2.31
CA ALA A 79 -13.23 -4.74 -1.94
C ALA A 79 -12.17 -3.62 -1.91
N ALA A 80 -12.15 -2.76 -2.94
CA ALA A 80 -11.24 -1.61 -2.98
C ALA A 80 -11.46 -0.66 -1.80
N LYS A 81 -12.70 -0.36 -1.44
CA LYS A 81 -13.02 0.44 -0.24
C LYS A 81 -12.48 -0.22 1.03
N SER A 82 -12.70 -1.53 1.20
CA SER A 82 -12.18 -2.26 2.36
C SER A 82 -10.66 -2.20 2.45
N TYR A 83 -9.94 -2.18 1.32
CA TYR A 83 -8.48 -2.05 1.31
C TYR A 83 -8.02 -0.67 1.75
N ILE A 84 -8.71 0.38 1.30
CA ILE A 84 -8.44 1.75 1.73
C ILE A 84 -8.71 1.91 3.23
N ASP A 85 -9.87 1.43 3.71
CA ASP A 85 -10.25 1.51 5.12
C ASP A 85 -9.20 0.80 5.99
N LYS A 86 -8.81 -0.44 5.66
CA LYS A 86 -7.78 -1.20 6.38
C LYS A 86 -6.42 -0.52 6.40
N TYR A 87 -6.03 0.15 5.32
CA TYR A 87 -4.76 0.87 5.23
C TYR A 87 -4.70 2.05 6.21
N PHE A 88 -5.82 2.73 6.46
CA PHE A 88 -5.89 3.85 7.41
C PHE A 88 -6.12 3.43 8.86
N GLU A 89 -6.51 2.19 9.11
CA GLU A 89 -6.57 1.61 10.47
C GLU A 89 -5.18 1.24 11.03
N THR A 90 -4.15 1.18 10.17
CA THR A 90 -2.74 0.87 10.50
C THR A 90 -1.85 2.10 10.59
#